data_AF-A0A2N6CMG0-F1
#
_entry.id   AF-A0A2N6CMG0-F1
#
_cell.length_a   1.000
_cell.length_b   1.000
_cell.length_c   1.000
_cell.angle_alpha   90.00
_cell.angle_beta   90.00
_cell.angle_gamma   90.00
#
_symmetry.space_group_name_H-M   'P 1'
#
loop_
_entity.id
_entity.type
_entity.pdbx_description
1 polymer ?
#
loop_
_entity_poly.entity_id
_entity_poly.type
_entity_poly.pdbx_seq_one_letter_code
_entity_poly.pdbx_strand_id
1 'polypeptide(L)' 'MNILFVLIPLSLVLLALAIWAFFWAVGSGQFDDLDSPGWKILMDDDSKPPSSDQSEKPAPRDDD' A
#
# COMPACT_ATOMS: atom_id res chain seq x y z
N MET A 1 37.39 -4.38 32.69
CA MET A 1 37.08 -5.77 32.24
C MET A 1 35.73 -6.31 32.74
N ASN A 2 34.97 -5.62 33.62
CA ASN A 2 33.62 -6.08 34.03
C ASN A 2 32.50 -5.81 33.03
N ILE A 3 32.63 -4.76 32.22
CA ILE A 3 31.54 -4.31 31.32
C ILE A 3 31.22 -5.34 30.22
N LEU A 4 32.20 -6.17 29.84
CA LEU A 4 32.01 -7.24 28.86
C LEU A 4 30.97 -8.26 29.33
N PHE A 5 30.87 -8.54 30.64
CA PHE A 5 29.85 -9.43 31.19
C PHE A 5 28.43 -8.90 31.05
N VAL A 6 28.26 -7.59 30.84
CA VAL A 6 26.96 -6.97 30.59
C VAL A 6 26.71 -6.83 29.08
N LEU A 7 27.73 -6.40 28.33
CA LEU A 7 27.59 -6.14 26.90
C LEU A 7 27.39 -7.40 26.06
N ILE A 8 28.02 -8.52 26.41
CA ILE A 8 27.86 -9.80 25.70
C ILE A 8 26.42 -10.33 25.79
N PRO A 9 25.81 -10.50 26.98
CA PRO A 9 24.42 -10.97 27.04
C PRO A 9 23.45 -9.94 26.48
N LEU A 10 23.70 -8.64 26.69
CA LEU A 10 22.83 -7.59 26.13
C LEU A 10 22.83 -7.62 24.59
N SER A 11 23.99 -7.78 23.96
CA SER A 11 24.07 -7.84 22.49
C SER A 11 23.42 -9.12 21.94
N LEU A 12 23.55 -10.26 22.64
CA LEU A 12 22.87 -11.50 22.26
C LEU A 12 21.35 -11.36 22.33
N VAL A 13 20.82 -10.71 23.37
CA VAL A 13 19.38 -10.43 23.50
C VAL A 13 18.91 -9.50 22.37
N LEU A 14 19.64 -8.41 22.11
CA LEU A 14 19.28 -7.49 21.02
C LEU A 14 19.35 -8.16 19.65
N LEU A 15 20.35 -9.02 19.41
CA LEU A 15 20.46 -9.80 18.18
C LEU A 15 19.27 -10.76 18.03
N ALA A 16 18.92 -11.49 19.10
CA ALA A 16 17.77 -12.40 19.08
C ALA A 16 16.45 -11.65 18.81
N LEU A 17 16.25 -10.48 19.42
CA LEU A 17 15.09 -9.62 19.18
C LEU A 17 15.05 -9.13 17.72
N ALA A 18 16.19 -8.73 17.16
CA ALA A 18 16.27 -8.28 15.77
C ALA A 18 15.92 -9.41 14.79
N ILE A 19 16.45 -10.62 15.01
CA ILE A 19 16.13 -11.80 14.20
C ILE A 19 14.65 -12.14 14.31
N TRP A 20 14.10 -12.15 15.53
CA TRP A 20 12.68 -12.42 15.76
C TRP A 20 11.78 -11.40 15.05
N ALA A 21 12.08 -10.10 15.20
CA ALA A 21 11.35 -9.04 14.54
C ALA A 21 11.43 -9.13 13.00
N PHE A 22 12.59 -9.52 12.47
CA PHE A 22 12.78 -9.75 11.03
C PHE A 22 11.85 -10.85 10.51
N PHE A 23 11.83 -12.03 11.15
CA PHE A 23 10.96 -13.12 10.73
C PHE A 23 9.47 -12.78 10.89
N TRP A 24 9.11 -12.03 11.94
CA TRP A 24 7.76 -11.54 12.14
C TRP A 24 7.33 -10.59 11.01
N ALA A 25 8.17 -9.62 10.62
CA ALA A 25 7.88 -8.68 9.55
C ALA A 25 7.81 -9.34 8.15
N VAL A 26 8.65 -10.36 7.91
CA VAL A 26 8.57 -11.16 6.68
C VAL A 26 7.28 -11.97 6.62
N GLY A 27 6.86 -12.56 7.74
CA GLY A 27 5.62 -13.32 7.82
C GLY A 27 4.34 -12.48 7.88
N SER A 28 4.43 -11.18 8.18
CA SER A 28 3.27 -10.30 8.33
C SER A 28 2.69 -9.79 7.00
N GLY A 29 3.17 -10.30 5.86
CA GLY A 29 2.63 -9.95 4.54
C GLY A 29 2.86 -8.48 4.14
N GLN A 30 3.82 -7.76 4.77
CA GLN A 30 4.07 -6.35 4.43
C GLN A 30 4.53 -6.15 2.97
N PHE A 31 4.96 -7.23 2.32
CA PHE A 31 5.43 -7.24 0.95
C PHE A 31 4.32 -7.55 -0.07
N ASP A 32 3.15 -7.99 0.37
CA ASP A 32 2.05 -8.38 -0.53
C ASP A 32 1.36 -7.16 -1.17
N ASP A 33 1.49 -5.97 -0.57
CA ASP A 33 0.85 -4.73 -1.06
C ASP A 33 1.80 -3.85 -1.91
N LEU A 34 2.98 -4.38 -2.27
CA LEU A 34 3.91 -3.70 -3.19
C LEU A 34 3.50 -3.83 -4.67
N ASP A 35 2.60 -4.77 -5.00
CA ASP A 35 2.08 -4.99 -6.35
C ASP A 35 0.93 -4.02 -6.73
N SER A 36 0.36 -3.30 -5.77
CA SER A 36 -0.87 -2.50 -5.94
C SER A 36 -0.75 -1.19 -6.78
N PRO A 37 0.35 -0.41 -6.81
CA PRO A 37 0.35 0.88 -7.52
C PRO A 37 0.86 0.84 -8.96
N GLY A 38 1.70 -0.14 -9.33
CA GLY A 38 2.41 -0.12 -10.62
C GLY A 38 1.50 -0.32 -11.84
N TRP A 39 0.46 -1.14 -11.69
CA TRP A 39 -0.52 -1.41 -12.75
C TRP A 39 -1.43 -0.22 -13.04
N LYS A 40 -1.71 0.62 -12.04
CA LYS A 40 -2.62 1.76 -12.18
C LYS A 40 -2.08 2.82 -13.13
N ILE A 41 -0.76 3.00 -13.17
CA ILE A 41 -0.10 4.02 -14.03
C ILE A 41 0.01 3.59 -15.50
N LEU A 42 0.05 2.28 -15.79
CA LEU A 42 0.07 1.76 -17.15
C LEU A 42 -1.34 1.62 -17.76
N MET A 43 -2.38 1.52 -16.93
CA MET A 43 -3.77 1.29 -17.37
C MET A 43 -4.63 2.56 -17.38
N ASP A 44 -4.15 3.68 -16.83
CA ASP A 44 -4.88 4.96 -16.82
C ASP A 44 -4.82 5.70 -18.18
N ASP A 45 -4.00 5.26 -19.15
CA ASP A 45 -3.87 5.91 -20.47
C ASP A 45 -4.85 5.36 -21.54
N ASP A 46 -5.52 4.24 -21.26
CA ASP A 46 -6.46 3.61 -22.21
C ASP A 46 -7.94 3.88 -21.90
N SER A 47 -8.27 4.73 -20.93
CA SER A 47 -9.67 4.94 -20.50
C SER A 47 -10.03 6.36 -20.08
N LYS A 48 -9.87 7.33 -20.99
CA LYS A 48 -10.84 8.45 -21.15
C LYS A 48 -10.62 9.18 -22.48
N PRO A 49 -11.63 9.88 -23.06
CA PRO A 49 -13.08 9.98 -22.78
C PRO A 49 -13.94 9.93 -24.09
N PRO A 50 -15.29 10.11 -24.10
CA PRO A 50 -15.87 11.45 -23.98
C PRO A 50 -17.15 11.50 -23.11
N SER A 51 -17.35 12.69 -22.55
CA SER A 51 -18.59 13.27 -22.05
C SER A 51 -19.88 12.59 -22.55
N SER A 52 -20.61 11.96 -21.64
CA SER A 52 -22.04 11.67 -21.82
C SER A 52 -22.85 12.31 -20.71
N ASP A 53 -22.73 13.64 -20.62
CA ASP A 53 -23.76 14.48 -20.02
C ASP A 53 -24.87 14.76 -21.07
N GLN A 54 -25.25 13.71 -21.81
CA GLN A 54 -26.44 13.67 -22.67
C GLN A 54 -27.51 12.87 -21.94
N SER A 55 -28.07 13.46 -20.89
CA SER A 55 -29.46 13.17 -20.54
C SER A 55 -30.34 14.01 -21.46
N GLU A 56 -30.56 13.52 -22.68
CA GLU A 56 -31.51 14.12 -23.61
C GLU A 56 -32.94 13.61 -23.33
N LYS A 57 -33.76 14.53 -22.77
CA LYS A 57 -35.20 14.79 -23.03
C LYS A 57 -36.28 13.81 -22.54
N PRO A 58 -37.54 14.27 -22.29
CA PRO A 58 -38.34 15.13 -23.16
C PRO A 58 -38.95 16.40 -22.52
N ALA A 59 -39.29 17.35 -23.40
CA ALA A 59 -39.99 18.59 -23.10
C ALA A 59 -41.45 18.36 -22.67
N PRO A 60 -42.01 19.23 -21.83
CA PRO A 60 -43.41 19.64 -21.92
C PRO A 60 -43.51 20.81 -22.90
N ARG A 61 -44.38 20.67 -23.89
CA ARG A 61 -45.00 21.81 -24.57
C ARG A 61 -45.90 22.48 -23.54
N ASP A 62 -45.81 23.79 -23.39
CA ASP A 62 -46.94 24.61 -23.01
C ASP A 62 -46.84 25.91 -23.81
N ASP A 63 -47.84 26.10 -24.64
CA ASP A 63 -48.09 27.26 -25.49
C ASP A 63 -48.52 28.44 -24.61
N ASP A 64 -47.93 29.63 -24.82
CA ASP A 64 -48.52 30.96 -24.58
C ASP A 64 -47.69 32.06 -25.26
#